data_AF-A0A2T6DGC3-F1
#
_entry.id   AF-A0A2T6DGC3-F1
#
_cell.length_a   1.000
_cell.length_b   1.000
_cell.length_c   1.000
_cell.angle_alpha   90.00
_cell.angle_beta   90.00
_cell.angle_gamma   90.00
#
_symmetry.space_group_name_H-M   'P 1'
#
loop_
_entity.id
_entity.type
_entity.pdbx_description
1 polymer ?
#
loop_
_entity_poly.entity_id
_entity_poly.type
_entity_poly.pdbx_seq_one_letter_code
_entity_poly.pdbx_strand_id
1 'polypeptide(L)'
;MRGRPPGWQLCACVHARLPALLFLHLCLLLLSILLFLSFLPFFFPQLVNKLIPNRAWGWVATLLILLASAANLCAVNHVVQDGESLQSIADQHGVSASSIADLNRRELSGSSAVRPGMNLLIPATPPKKRESEAVYQRYDEFRTASTTSKGIPGRKTLSSTQGDAAKIPPIAAPAAPSEGETVVEAPRMKLSERPSDSDAKSEINVTSEGGIFNRRYRYLGRAKASIDAADVERGRWRIVVLHHSETQRGNARLFDHFHRRKRGMKNGLAYHFVIGNGTDSRDGEIEIGPRWREQKDGGHVRSRALNAVSIGICFVGDFNHSRPTKKQIAACIELVKYLRRRCDTRFRFALHREINPHPTDCPGKYFPGRLFHQMFD
;
A
#
# COMPACT_ATOMS: atom_id res chain seq x y z
N MET A 1 1.39 12.65 56.91
CA MET A 1 0.75 11.36 57.28
C MET A 1 -0.63 11.26 56.65
N ARG A 2 -1.04 10.02 56.35
CA ARG A 2 -2.29 9.52 55.71
C ARG A 2 -2.18 9.22 54.21
N GLY A 3 -1.66 8.03 53.95
CA GLY A 3 -1.81 7.33 52.68
C GLY A 3 -3.20 6.70 52.52
N ARG A 4 -3.52 6.38 51.26
CA ARG A 4 -4.51 5.39 50.82
C ARG A 4 -3.92 4.60 49.62
N PRO A 5 -4.34 3.34 49.41
CA PRO A 5 -3.52 2.29 48.79
C PRO A 5 -3.70 2.15 47.27
N PRO A 6 -2.83 1.38 46.58
CA PRO A 6 -3.03 1.02 45.18
C PRO A 6 -3.89 -0.24 45.07
N GLY A 7 -5.11 -0.08 44.54
CA GLY A 7 -6.04 -1.18 44.25
C GLY A 7 -6.11 -1.49 42.76
N TRP A 8 -5.44 -2.57 42.35
CA TRP A 8 -5.84 -3.54 41.33
C TRP A 8 -6.98 -3.18 40.37
N GLN A 9 -6.68 -3.05 39.07
CA GLN A 9 -7.54 -3.55 38.00
C GLN A 9 -6.69 -4.21 36.90
N LEU A 10 -6.49 -5.52 37.07
CA LEU A 10 -6.17 -6.47 36.02
C LEU A 10 -7.45 -6.82 35.24
N CYS A 11 -7.25 -7.28 34.01
CA CYS A 11 -8.18 -8.04 33.15
C CYS A 11 -9.25 -7.26 32.35
N ALA A 12 -8.86 -6.84 31.16
CA ALA A 12 -9.76 -6.82 29.99
C ALA A 12 -9.03 -7.34 28.75
N CYS A 13 -8.61 -8.61 28.76
CA CYS A 13 -8.10 -9.28 27.55
C CYS A 13 -8.22 -10.82 27.63
N VAL A 14 -9.42 -11.34 27.89
CA VAL A 14 -9.67 -12.80 27.85
C VAL A 14 -10.75 -13.20 26.83
N HIS A 15 -11.62 -12.30 26.40
CA HIS A 15 -12.79 -12.68 25.59
C HIS A 15 -12.56 -12.89 24.08
N ALA A 16 -11.34 -12.69 23.55
CA ALA A 16 -11.05 -12.91 22.13
C ALA A 16 -10.25 -14.18 21.81
N ARG A 17 -9.79 -14.95 22.82
CA ARG A 17 -9.01 -16.19 22.61
C ARG A 17 -9.85 -17.47 22.67
N LEU A 18 -11.04 -17.44 23.28
CA LEU A 18 -11.93 -18.60 23.33
C LEU A 18 -12.36 -19.13 21.96
N PRO A 19 -12.79 -18.32 20.96
CA PRO A 19 -13.33 -18.88 19.72
C PRO A 19 -12.26 -19.55 18.85
N ALA A 20 -11.01 -19.07 18.85
CA ALA A 20 -9.93 -19.66 18.05
C ALA A 20 -9.42 -20.99 18.64
N LEU A 21 -9.33 -21.09 19.97
CA LEU A 21 -8.96 -22.34 20.65
C LEU A 21 -10.08 -23.38 20.55
N LEU A 22 -11.34 -22.95 20.65
CA LEU A 22 -12.51 -23.81 20.44
C LEU A 22 -12.57 -24.31 18.99
N PHE A 23 -12.32 -23.44 18.01
CA PHE A 23 -12.25 -23.82 16.60
C PHE A 23 -11.13 -24.83 16.33
N LEU A 24 -9.93 -24.60 16.87
CA LEU A 24 -8.81 -25.53 16.75
C LEU A 24 -9.11 -26.87 17.43
N HIS A 25 -9.73 -26.87 18.62
CA HIS A 25 -10.14 -28.11 19.31
C HIS A 25 -11.22 -28.86 18.52
N LEU A 26 -12.20 -28.15 17.95
CA LEU A 26 -13.23 -28.76 17.10
C LEU A 26 -12.63 -29.36 15.83
N CYS A 27 -11.66 -28.67 15.20
CA CYS A 27 -10.95 -29.20 14.04
C CYS A 27 -10.09 -30.43 14.38
N LEU A 28 -9.37 -30.42 15.50
CA LEU A 28 -8.57 -31.57 15.95
C LEU A 28 -9.46 -32.75 16.37
N LEU A 29 -10.60 -32.48 17.01
CA LEU A 29 -11.60 -33.50 17.35
C LEU A 29 -12.17 -34.13 16.07
N LEU A 30 -12.59 -33.31 15.10
CA LEU A 30 -13.09 -33.78 13.81
C LEU A 30 -12.03 -34.61 13.07
N LEU A 31 -10.78 -34.17 13.05
CA LEU A 31 -9.67 -34.91 12.44
C LEU A 31 -9.42 -36.25 13.14
N SER A 32 -9.47 -36.28 14.48
CA SER A 32 -9.30 -37.53 15.24
C SER A 32 -10.43 -38.52 15.00
N ILE A 33 -11.68 -38.03 14.88
CA ILE A 33 -12.85 -38.85 14.54
C ILE A 33 -12.70 -39.40 13.12
N LEU A 34 -12.32 -38.57 12.15
CA LEU A 34 -12.13 -39.00 10.76
C LEU A 34 -10.99 -40.02 10.61
N LEU A 35 -9.88 -39.83 11.33
CA LEU A 35 -8.80 -40.82 11.42
C LEU A 35 -9.31 -42.12 12.03
N PHE A 36 -10.00 -42.09 13.17
CA PHE A 36 -10.55 -43.28 13.80
C PHE A 36 -11.55 -44.03 12.88
N LEU A 37 -12.43 -43.29 12.20
CA LEU A 37 -13.36 -43.82 11.20
C LEU A 37 -12.65 -44.46 10.01
N SER A 38 -11.45 -43.99 9.63
CA SER A 38 -10.65 -44.60 8.57
C SER A 38 -9.98 -45.93 8.96
N PHE A 39 -9.84 -46.22 10.27
CA PHE A 39 -9.30 -47.49 10.78
C PHE A 39 -10.37 -48.52 11.16
N LEU A 40 -11.63 -48.10 11.34
CA LEU A 40 -12.79 -48.98 11.58
C LEU A 40 -12.93 -50.15 10.59
N PRO A 41 -12.60 -50.03 9.28
CA PRO A 41 -12.62 -51.16 8.34
C PRO A 41 -11.63 -52.29 8.72
N PHE A 42 -10.56 -51.97 9.44
CA PHE A 42 -9.53 -52.92 9.86
C PHE A 42 -9.98 -53.77 11.05
N PHE A 43 -10.81 -53.20 11.93
CA PHE A 43 -11.31 -53.88 13.13
C PHE A 43 -12.67 -54.54 12.93
N PHE A 44 -13.52 -54.04 12.01
CA PHE A 44 -14.87 -54.55 11.76
C PHE A 44 -15.21 -54.65 10.27
N PRO A 45 -14.48 -55.46 9.48
CA PRO A 45 -14.59 -55.50 8.03
C PRO A 45 -15.98 -55.92 7.50
N GLN A 46 -16.72 -56.76 8.24
CA GLN A 46 -18.04 -57.24 7.82
C GLN A 46 -19.19 -56.25 8.09
N LEU A 47 -19.04 -55.36 9.09
CA LEU A 47 -20.06 -54.36 9.44
C LEU A 47 -19.97 -53.12 8.54
N VAL A 48 -18.75 -52.69 8.22
CA VAL A 48 -18.49 -51.49 7.42
C VAL A 48 -18.90 -51.67 5.95
N ASN A 49 -18.67 -52.86 5.37
CA ASN A 49 -19.03 -53.17 3.98
C ASN A 49 -20.55 -53.23 3.71
N LYS A 50 -21.40 -53.30 4.74
CA LYS A 50 -22.86 -53.24 4.60
C LYS A 50 -23.43 -51.82 4.60
N LEU A 51 -22.73 -50.86 5.21
CA LEU A 51 -23.24 -49.49 5.43
C LEU A 51 -22.67 -48.46 4.45
N ILE A 52 -21.45 -48.68 3.93
CA ILE A 52 -20.80 -47.74 3.00
C ILE A 52 -20.14 -48.54 1.86
N PRO A 53 -20.69 -48.50 0.62
CA PRO A 53 -20.15 -49.28 -0.49
C PRO A 53 -18.73 -48.81 -0.87
N ASN A 54 -17.86 -49.74 -1.30
CA ASN A 54 -16.43 -49.51 -1.58
C ASN A 54 -16.09 -48.28 -2.43
N ARG A 55 -17.00 -47.81 -3.29
CA ARG A 55 -16.81 -46.60 -4.11
C ARG A 55 -16.84 -45.30 -3.30
N ALA A 56 -17.50 -45.27 -2.15
CA ALA A 56 -17.59 -44.10 -1.28
C ALA A 56 -16.27 -43.79 -0.54
N TRP A 57 -15.42 -44.80 -0.31
CA TRP A 57 -14.08 -44.60 0.29
C TRP A 57 -13.17 -43.76 -0.61
N GLY A 58 -13.27 -43.89 -1.93
CA GLY A 58 -12.57 -43.03 -2.89
C GLY A 58 -12.98 -41.56 -2.77
N TRP A 59 -14.27 -41.28 -2.54
CA TRP A 59 -14.78 -39.92 -2.34
C TRP A 59 -14.35 -39.33 -1.00
N VAL A 60 -14.31 -40.13 0.08
CA VAL A 60 -13.80 -39.69 1.40
C VAL A 60 -12.31 -39.37 1.31
N ALA A 61 -11.51 -40.20 0.64
CA ALA A 61 -10.10 -39.92 0.40
C ALA A 61 -9.88 -38.65 -0.44
N THR A 62 -10.69 -38.45 -1.49
CA THR A 62 -10.64 -37.25 -2.35
C THR A 62 -11.03 -36.00 -1.58
N LEU A 63 -12.06 -36.07 -0.73
CA LEU A 63 -12.50 -34.98 0.13
C LEU A 63 -11.46 -34.63 1.20
N LEU A 64 -10.80 -35.63 1.79
CA LEU A 64 -9.69 -35.42 2.73
C LEU A 64 -8.47 -34.78 2.04
N ILE A 65 -8.15 -35.17 0.80
CA ILE A 65 -7.08 -34.55 0.00
C ILE A 65 -7.43 -33.10 -0.38
N LEU A 66 -8.69 -32.82 -0.73
CA LEU A 66 -9.21 -31.47 -1.00
C LEU A 66 -9.20 -30.59 0.26
N LEU A 67 -9.60 -31.13 1.42
CA LEU A 67 -9.55 -30.44 2.71
C LEU A 67 -8.11 -30.16 3.17
N ALA A 68 -7.18 -31.10 2.95
CA ALA A 68 -5.75 -30.89 3.21
C ALA A 68 -5.15 -29.82 2.27
N SER A 69 -5.64 -29.73 1.03
CA SER A 69 -5.25 -28.71 0.06
C SER A 69 -5.82 -27.32 0.36
N ALA A 70 -6.97 -27.22 1.06
CA ALA A 70 -7.53 -25.96 1.54
C ALA A 70 -6.68 -25.32 2.66
N ALA A 71 -5.90 -26.11 3.41
CA ALA A 71 -4.92 -25.58 4.37
C ALA A 71 -3.69 -24.93 3.70
N ASN A 72 -3.43 -25.25 2.42
CA ASN A 72 -2.37 -24.62 1.62
C ASN A 72 -2.75 -23.25 1.03
N LEU A 73 -3.94 -22.72 1.31
CA LEU A 73 -4.38 -21.38 0.85
C LEU A 73 -3.71 -20.22 1.59
N CYS A 74 -2.77 -20.48 2.50
CA CYS A 74 -2.05 -19.47 3.28
C CYS A 74 -0.54 -19.56 3.09
N ALA A 75 -0.05 -19.93 1.91
CA ALA A 75 1.36 -19.83 1.57
C ALA A 75 1.55 -19.19 0.18
N VAL A 76 2.54 -18.31 0.05
CA VAL A 76 2.93 -17.67 -1.21
C VAL A 76 4.15 -18.37 -1.76
N ASN A 77 4.16 -18.70 -3.06
CA ASN A 77 5.36 -19.20 -3.74
C ASN A 77 6.33 -18.06 -4.03
N HIS A 78 7.60 -18.23 -3.69
CA HIS A 78 8.69 -17.29 -3.96
C HIS A 78 9.85 -17.99 -4.67
N VAL A 79 10.26 -17.48 -5.82
CA VAL A 79 11.46 -17.92 -6.54
C VAL A 79 12.64 -17.11 -6.01
N VAL A 80 13.62 -17.76 -5.38
CA VAL A 80 14.82 -17.13 -4.84
C VAL A 80 15.59 -16.41 -5.96
N GLN A 81 15.94 -15.14 -5.76
CA GLN A 81 16.73 -14.33 -6.69
C GLN A 81 18.23 -14.37 -6.35
N ASP A 82 19.08 -13.96 -7.29
CA ASP A 82 20.53 -13.84 -7.08
C ASP A 82 20.85 -12.95 -5.87
N GLY A 83 21.59 -13.51 -4.90
CA GLY A 83 22.01 -12.80 -3.68
C GLY A 83 20.97 -12.76 -2.55
N GLU A 84 19.80 -13.37 -2.71
CA GLU A 84 18.85 -13.51 -1.60
C GLU A 84 19.31 -14.57 -0.59
N SER A 85 19.09 -14.29 0.70
CA SER A 85 19.25 -15.21 1.80
C SER A 85 17.88 -15.60 2.38
N LEU A 86 17.79 -16.72 3.09
CA LEU A 86 16.56 -17.12 3.79
C LEU A 86 16.07 -16.04 4.75
N GLN A 87 17.01 -15.32 5.39
CA GLN A 87 16.72 -14.21 6.28
C GLN A 87 16.17 -12.99 5.52
N SER A 88 16.76 -12.61 4.38
CA SER A 88 16.25 -11.47 3.60
C SER A 88 14.87 -11.75 2.99
N ILE A 89 14.60 -13.00 2.60
CA ILE A 89 13.28 -13.45 2.12
C ILE A 89 12.28 -13.43 3.28
N ALA A 90 12.65 -13.93 4.46
CA ALA A 90 11.79 -13.87 5.64
C ALA A 90 11.43 -12.44 6.04
N ASP A 91 12.42 -11.55 6.02
CA ASP A 91 12.23 -10.13 6.30
C ASP A 91 11.35 -9.44 5.25
N GLN A 92 11.46 -9.83 3.98
CA GLN A 92 10.61 -9.36 2.89
C GLN A 92 9.14 -9.73 3.09
N HIS A 93 8.89 -10.97 3.54
CA HIS A 93 7.55 -11.51 3.69
C HIS A 93 6.99 -11.38 5.11
N GLY A 94 7.75 -10.82 6.05
CA GLY A 94 7.29 -10.59 7.42
C GLY A 94 7.05 -11.87 8.22
N VAL A 95 7.77 -12.94 7.89
CA VAL A 95 7.82 -14.24 8.60
C VAL A 95 9.20 -14.42 9.24
N SER A 96 9.40 -15.47 10.04
CA SER A 96 10.75 -15.85 10.46
C SER A 96 11.41 -16.75 9.41
N ALA A 97 12.74 -16.65 9.28
CA ALA A 97 13.52 -17.54 8.44
C ALA A 97 13.32 -19.02 8.82
N SER A 98 13.15 -19.29 10.12
CA SER A 98 12.79 -20.62 10.62
C SER A 98 11.45 -21.12 10.09
N SER A 99 10.41 -20.29 10.02
CA SER A 99 9.11 -20.71 9.49
C SER A 99 9.15 -20.99 7.99
N ILE A 100 9.99 -20.27 7.23
CA ILE A 100 10.26 -20.63 5.83
C ILE A 100 11.04 -21.94 5.77
N ALA A 101 12.07 -22.12 6.62
CA ALA A 101 12.85 -23.34 6.67
C ALA A 101 12.00 -24.59 6.94
N ASP A 102 11.13 -24.50 7.95
CA ASP A 102 10.27 -25.59 8.41
C ASP A 102 9.25 -26.02 7.35
N LEU A 103 8.71 -25.05 6.60
CA LEU A 103 7.75 -25.27 5.52
C LEU A 103 8.42 -25.86 4.26
N ASN A 104 9.71 -25.60 4.06
CA ASN A 104 10.48 -26.04 2.89
C ASN A 104 11.56 -27.07 3.24
N ARG A 105 11.38 -27.86 4.31
CA ARG A 105 12.39 -28.83 4.79
C ARG A 105 12.89 -29.81 3.73
N ARG A 106 12.03 -30.18 2.77
CA ARG A 106 12.41 -31.04 1.64
C ARG A 106 13.40 -30.36 0.70
N GLU A 107 13.12 -29.11 0.34
CA GLU A 107 13.95 -28.31 -0.57
C GLU A 107 15.26 -27.84 0.08
N LEU A 108 15.25 -27.65 1.40
CA LEU A 108 16.41 -27.11 2.15
C LEU A 108 17.35 -28.18 2.71
N SER A 109 17.02 -29.48 2.66
CA SER A 109 17.90 -30.64 2.93
C SER A 109 19.03 -30.39 3.95
N GLY A 110 18.67 -29.95 5.16
CA GLY A 110 19.60 -29.74 6.29
C GLY A 110 20.49 -28.49 6.22
N SER A 111 20.43 -27.71 5.15
CA SER A 111 21.15 -26.44 5.00
C SER A 111 20.16 -25.27 4.92
N SER A 112 20.36 -24.22 5.71
CA SER A 112 19.60 -22.95 5.54
C SER A 112 20.06 -22.17 4.29
N ALA A 113 20.83 -22.82 3.40
CA ALA A 113 21.41 -22.21 2.22
C ALA A 113 20.36 -22.20 1.10
N VAL A 114 19.94 -21.00 0.73
CA VAL A 114 19.05 -20.77 -0.41
C VAL A 114 19.87 -20.56 -1.68
N ARG A 115 19.40 -21.11 -2.80
CA ARG A 115 20.03 -20.96 -4.13
C ARG A 115 19.11 -20.19 -5.07
N PRO A 116 19.65 -19.30 -5.92
CA PRO A 116 18.85 -18.64 -6.94
C PRO A 116 18.08 -19.65 -7.81
N GLY A 117 16.85 -19.31 -8.16
CA GLY A 117 15.92 -20.18 -8.90
C GLY A 117 15.16 -21.20 -8.04
N MET A 118 15.48 -21.34 -6.75
CA MET A 118 14.77 -22.27 -5.86
C MET A 118 13.36 -21.75 -5.53
N ASN A 119 12.37 -22.63 -5.54
CA ASN A 119 11.00 -22.30 -5.15
C ASN A 119 10.79 -22.56 -3.66
N LEU A 120 10.43 -21.51 -2.93
CA LEU A 120 10.10 -21.57 -1.51
C LEU A 120 8.63 -21.23 -1.27
N LEU A 121 7.97 -22.05 -0.46
CA LEU A 121 6.67 -21.77 0.12
C LEU A 121 6.85 -20.85 1.33
N ILE A 122 6.18 -19.71 1.33
CA ILE A 122 6.30 -18.72 2.40
C ILE A 122 4.97 -18.62 3.14
N PRO A 123 4.95 -18.83 4.47
CA PRO A 123 3.72 -18.70 5.25
C PRO A 123 3.11 -17.29 5.09
N ALA A 124 1.81 -17.20 4.82
CA ALA A 124 1.10 -15.93 4.83
C ALA A 124 0.81 -15.54 6.30
N THR A 125 1.63 -14.65 6.89
CA THR A 125 1.34 -14.14 8.23
C THR A 125 0.39 -12.95 8.17
N PRO A 126 -0.70 -12.94 8.97
CA PRO A 126 -1.38 -11.69 9.29
C PRO A 126 -0.42 -10.77 10.09
N PRO A 127 -0.47 -9.44 9.89
CA PRO A 127 0.51 -8.51 10.43
C PRO A 127 0.61 -8.52 11.96
N LYS A 128 1.83 -8.36 12.49
CA LYS A 128 2.12 -8.34 13.94
C LYS A 128 1.26 -7.30 14.68
N LYS A 129 0.55 -7.82 15.68
CA LYS A 129 -0.63 -7.29 16.37
C LYS A 129 -0.43 -5.99 17.19
N ARG A 130 0.79 -5.64 17.60
CA ARG A 130 1.02 -4.56 18.61
C ARG A 130 0.96 -3.11 18.09
N GLU A 131 1.47 -2.80 16.90
CA GLU A 131 1.40 -1.43 16.34
C GLU A 131 0.11 -1.16 15.55
N SER A 132 -0.55 -2.23 15.06
CA SER A 132 -1.89 -2.16 14.44
C SER A 132 -2.96 -1.71 15.42
N GLU A 133 -2.95 -2.27 16.61
CA GLU A 133 -4.06 -2.13 17.55
C GLU A 133 -4.10 -0.73 18.13
N ALA A 134 -2.98 -0.09 18.42
CA ALA A 134 -2.97 1.28 18.95
C ALA A 134 -3.52 2.33 17.97
N VAL A 135 -3.29 2.16 16.66
CA VAL A 135 -3.78 3.09 15.63
C VAL A 135 -5.28 2.87 15.37
N TYR A 136 -5.75 1.63 15.38
CA TYR A 136 -7.17 1.32 15.22
C TYR A 136 -7.97 1.57 16.51
N GLN A 137 -7.41 1.33 17.69
CA GLN A 137 -8.04 1.66 18.98
C GLN A 137 -8.24 3.15 19.14
N ARG A 138 -7.26 3.99 18.77
CA ARG A 138 -7.41 5.44 18.80
C ARG A 138 -8.46 5.95 17.79
N TYR A 139 -8.62 5.22 16.69
CA TYR A 139 -9.67 5.48 15.69
C TYR A 139 -11.07 5.06 16.19
N ASP A 140 -11.18 3.93 16.89
CA ASP A 140 -12.44 3.41 17.43
C ASP A 140 -12.89 4.16 18.69
N GLU A 141 -11.97 4.58 19.57
CA GLU A 141 -12.25 5.46 20.73
C GLU A 141 -12.77 6.84 20.29
N PHE A 142 -12.23 7.38 19.19
CA PHE A 142 -12.72 8.62 18.61
C PHE A 142 -14.13 8.47 18.01
N ARG A 143 -14.44 7.30 17.42
CA ARG A 143 -15.76 6.99 16.87
C ARG A 143 -16.83 6.90 17.95
N THR A 144 -16.54 6.29 19.10
CA THR A 144 -17.50 6.18 20.23
C THR A 144 -17.65 7.49 21.00
N ALA A 145 -16.60 8.30 21.09
CA ALA A 145 -16.69 9.65 21.66
C ALA A 145 -17.57 10.59 20.81
N SER A 146 -17.48 10.50 19.48
CA SER A 146 -18.23 11.38 18.58
C SER A 146 -19.72 11.04 18.44
N THR A 147 -20.16 9.86 18.87
CA THR A 147 -21.59 9.47 18.91
C THR A 147 -22.32 9.95 20.17
N THR A 148 -21.62 10.54 21.14
CA THR A 148 -22.21 10.90 22.46
C THR A 148 -22.38 12.41 22.68
N SER A 149 -21.98 13.28 21.73
CA SER A 149 -22.29 14.71 21.84
C SER A 149 -23.71 15.00 21.33
N LYS A 150 -24.63 15.19 22.28
CA LYS A 150 -25.94 15.81 22.09
C LYS A 150 -25.83 17.12 21.28
N GLY A 151 -26.85 17.35 20.45
CA GLY A 151 -26.86 18.33 19.36
C GLY A 151 -26.67 19.80 19.74
N ILE A 152 -26.30 20.57 18.73
CA ILE A 152 -26.33 22.04 18.73
C ILE A 152 -27.31 22.48 17.63
N PRO A 153 -28.36 23.25 17.96
CA PRO A 153 -29.35 23.70 16.99
C PRO A 153 -28.90 24.95 16.24
N GLY A 154 -29.29 25.04 14.96
CA GLY A 154 -29.43 26.30 14.25
C GLY A 154 -28.44 26.54 13.11
N ARG A 155 -28.84 26.23 11.88
CA ARG A 155 -28.66 27.18 10.78
C ARG A 155 -29.79 27.05 9.75
N LYS A 156 -30.44 28.19 9.53
CA LYS A 156 -31.68 28.38 8.79
C LYS A 156 -31.56 27.95 7.33
N THR A 157 -32.61 27.28 6.88
CA THR A 157 -33.06 27.09 5.50
C THR A 157 -33.22 28.42 4.78
N LEU A 158 -32.72 28.51 3.54
CA LEU A 158 -33.31 29.39 2.52
C LEU A 158 -33.82 28.53 1.37
N SER A 159 -35.12 28.61 1.16
CA SER A 159 -35.88 27.99 0.07
C SER A 159 -35.96 28.93 -1.13
N SER A 160 -35.89 28.32 -2.31
CA SER A 160 -36.57 28.65 -3.57
C SER A 160 -36.40 30.03 -4.20
N THR A 161 -35.79 30.04 -5.39
CA THR A 161 -36.48 30.52 -6.61
C THR A 161 -36.13 29.60 -7.78
N GLN A 162 -37.18 29.17 -8.47
CA GLN A 162 -37.22 28.30 -9.64
C GLN A 162 -37.14 29.19 -10.88
N GLY A 163 -36.28 28.85 -11.85
CA GLY A 163 -36.11 29.60 -13.10
C GLY A 163 -35.34 28.79 -14.14
N ASP A 164 -36.11 28.28 -15.10
CA ASP A 164 -35.80 27.96 -16.49
C ASP A 164 -34.65 26.99 -16.85
N ALA A 165 -35.11 25.80 -17.28
CA ALA A 165 -34.33 24.83 -18.02
C ALA A 165 -34.09 25.30 -19.47
N ALA A 166 -32.88 25.77 -19.77
CA ALA A 166 -32.39 25.89 -21.13
C ALA A 166 -31.71 24.58 -21.56
N LYS A 167 -32.31 23.93 -22.56
CA LYS A 167 -31.91 22.71 -23.25
C LYS A 167 -30.61 22.97 -24.03
N ILE A 168 -29.50 22.30 -23.68
CA ILE A 168 -28.24 22.34 -24.45
C ILE A 168 -28.09 21.01 -25.22
N PRO A 169 -27.83 21.03 -26.55
CA PRO A 169 -27.77 19.85 -27.41
C PRO A 169 -26.54 18.95 -27.13
N PRO A 170 -26.55 17.67 -27.57
CA PRO A 170 -25.45 16.75 -27.28
C PRO A 170 -24.23 17.12 -28.12
N ILE A 171 -23.13 17.48 -27.47
CA ILE A 171 -21.86 17.74 -28.14
C ILE A 171 -21.05 16.45 -28.21
N ALA A 172 -20.81 16.01 -29.44
CA ALA A 172 -19.99 14.87 -29.80
C ALA A 172 -18.55 15.00 -29.24
N ALA A 173 -17.96 13.85 -28.92
CA ALA A 173 -16.58 13.76 -28.44
C ALA A 173 -15.61 14.41 -29.46
N PRO A 174 -14.71 15.32 -29.06
CA PRO A 174 -13.70 15.81 -29.97
C PRO A 174 -12.58 14.77 -30.15
N ALA A 175 -12.28 14.54 -31.43
CA ALA A 175 -11.23 13.66 -31.93
C ALA A 175 -9.83 14.11 -31.52
N ALA A 176 -8.88 13.17 -31.60
CA ALA A 176 -7.46 13.37 -31.36
C ALA A 176 -6.87 14.50 -32.25
N PRO A 177 -5.90 15.30 -31.79
CA PRO A 177 -5.27 16.31 -32.63
C PRO A 177 -4.33 15.65 -33.65
N SER A 178 -4.53 16.00 -34.91
CA SER A 178 -3.64 15.77 -36.06
C SER A 178 -2.40 16.67 -36.00
N GLU A 179 -1.38 16.26 -36.76
CA GLU A 179 -0.05 16.85 -36.86
C GLU A 179 -0.03 18.25 -37.51
N GLY A 180 0.98 19.04 -37.15
CA GLY A 180 1.40 20.24 -37.89
C GLY A 180 1.26 21.54 -37.10
N GLU A 181 2.25 21.87 -36.27
CA GLU A 181 2.51 23.29 -35.97
C GLU A 181 4.00 23.51 -35.74
N THR A 182 4.50 24.52 -36.43
CA THR A 182 5.89 24.86 -36.71
C THR A 182 6.67 25.29 -35.46
N VAL A 183 7.92 24.83 -35.39
CA VAL A 183 8.91 25.20 -34.37
C VAL A 183 9.26 26.68 -34.52
N VAL A 184 9.03 27.46 -33.46
CA VAL A 184 9.64 28.79 -33.30
C VAL A 184 10.79 28.63 -32.31
N GLU A 185 12.01 28.82 -32.80
CA GLU A 185 13.27 28.64 -32.08
C GLU A 185 13.50 29.78 -31.07
N ALA A 186 13.81 29.46 -29.82
CA ALA A 186 14.09 30.44 -28.76
C ALA A 186 15.57 30.88 -28.76
N PRO A 187 15.91 32.13 -28.40
CA PRO A 187 17.26 32.67 -28.59
C PRO A 187 18.28 32.08 -27.62
N ARG A 188 19.45 31.72 -28.17
CA ARG A 188 20.63 31.21 -27.49
C ARG A 188 21.31 32.32 -26.66
N MET A 189 21.18 32.29 -25.34
CA MET A 189 21.89 33.21 -24.44
C MET A 189 23.32 32.72 -24.18
N LYS A 190 24.29 33.64 -24.31
CA LYS A 190 25.74 33.40 -24.20
C LYS A 190 26.16 33.00 -22.79
N LEU A 191 27.06 32.03 -22.72
CA LEU A 191 27.79 31.58 -21.55
C LEU A 191 28.91 32.58 -21.23
N SER A 192 28.87 33.23 -20.08
CA SER A 192 30.01 33.95 -19.52
C SER A 192 30.14 33.68 -18.01
N GLU A 193 31.26 33.03 -17.68
CA GLU A 193 32.07 33.16 -16.46
C GLU A 193 31.56 32.56 -15.13
N ARG A 194 32.11 31.38 -14.80
CA ARG A 194 32.15 30.79 -13.45
C ARG A 194 33.33 31.37 -12.65
N PRO A 195 33.19 31.66 -11.36
CA PRO A 195 34.32 31.72 -10.43
C PRO A 195 34.81 30.31 -10.06
N SER A 196 36.11 30.24 -9.79
CA SER A 196 37.01 29.09 -9.76
C SER A 196 36.87 28.11 -8.59
N ASP A 197 37.15 26.84 -8.91
CA ASP A 197 37.48 25.74 -7.98
C ASP A 197 38.73 26.06 -7.17
N SER A 198 38.60 26.31 -5.85
CA SER A 198 39.76 26.22 -4.95
C SER A 198 39.42 26.07 -3.46
N ASP A 199 38.40 25.32 -3.03
CA ASP A 199 38.21 25.01 -1.59
C ASP A 199 37.60 23.62 -1.27
N ALA A 200 37.59 22.67 -2.22
CA ALA A 200 37.07 21.32 -1.98
C ALA A 200 38.18 20.26 -1.96
N LYS A 201 38.98 20.23 -0.88
CA LYS A 201 39.77 19.06 -0.48
C LYS A 201 39.80 18.93 1.04
N SER A 202 39.78 17.66 1.48
CA SER A 202 39.72 17.12 2.86
C SER A 202 38.28 17.02 3.39
N GLU A 203 37.76 15.88 3.86
CA GLU A 203 38.36 14.63 4.30
C GLU A 203 37.29 13.53 4.25
N ILE A 204 37.67 12.37 3.68
CA ILE A 204 37.00 11.11 3.96
C ILE A 204 37.55 10.66 5.31
N ASN A 205 36.69 10.64 6.34
CA ASN A 205 36.96 9.89 7.56
C ASN A 205 35.82 8.91 7.80
N VAL A 206 36.10 7.66 7.46
CA VAL A 206 35.44 6.49 8.00
C VAL A 206 35.96 6.33 9.42
N THR A 207 35.16 6.68 10.41
CA THR A 207 35.33 6.16 11.78
C THR A 207 34.03 5.50 12.22
N SER A 208 34.18 4.21 12.45
CA SER A 208 33.29 3.35 13.21
C SER A 208 33.08 3.87 14.63
N GLU A 209 31.88 3.66 15.14
CA GLU A 209 31.43 3.82 16.53
C GLU A 209 31.02 5.24 16.99
N GLY A 210 29.70 5.48 16.96
CA GLY A 210 29.04 6.61 17.61
C GLY A 210 28.12 7.39 16.68
N GLY A 211 26.79 7.15 16.71
CA GLY A 211 25.88 7.97 15.90
C GLY A 211 24.40 7.60 15.90
N ILE A 212 23.74 7.54 17.07
CA ILE A 212 22.27 7.56 17.18
C ILE A 212 21.75 8.98 16.86
N PHE A 213 22.11 9.62 15.74
CA PHE A 213 21.59 10.95 15.38
C PHE A 213 21.71 11.26 13.87
N ASN A 214 21.06 10.48 12.98
CA ASN A 214 20.60 11.04 11.68
C ASN A 214 19.57 10.16 10.90
N ARG A 215 18.51 9.64 11.52
CA ARG A 215 17.39 9.03 10.75
C ARG A 215 16.31 10.07 10.47
N ARG A 216 16.61 11.11 9.70
CA ARG A 216 15.64 12.20 9.48
C ARG A 216 14.43 11.80 8.61
N TYR A 217 14.54 10.71 7.83
CA TYR A 217 13.47 10.20 6.97
C TYR A 217 13.51 8.67 6.84
N ARG A 218 12.36 8.00 7.00
CA ARG A 218 12.26 6.53 6.94
C ARG A 218 11.93 6.02 5.54
N TYR A 219 11.13 6.75 4.79
CA TYR A 219 10.59 6.34 3.49
C TYR A 219 11.21 7.13 2.33
N LEU A 220 11.63 8.37 2.57
CA LEU A 220 12.27 9.18 1.53
C LEU A 220 13.68 8.73 1.18
N GLY A 221 14.31 7.82 1.94
CA GLY A 221 15.73 7.43 1.81
C GLY A 221 16.32 7.55 0.40
N ARG A 222 15.87 6.70 -0.54
CA ARG A 222 16.36 6.70 -1.94
C ARG A 222 15.79 7.81 -2.82
N ALA A 223 14.58 8.29 -2.49
CA ALA A 223 13.88 9.30 -3.27
C ALA A 223 14.43 10.71 -3.01
N LYS A 224 14.94 10.98 -1.81
CA LYS A 224 15.23 12.33 -1.31
C LYS A 224 16.17 13.11 -2.23
N ALA A 225 17.30 12.52 -2.63
CA ALA A 225 18.27 13.20 -3.49
C ALA A 225 17.66 13.61 -4.85
N SER A 226 16.85 12.73 -5.45
CA SER A 226 16.14 13.04 -6.70
C SER A 226 14.97 14.01 -6.49
N ILE A 227 14.41 14.10 -5.28
CA ILE A 227 13.43 15.15 -4.95
C ILE A 227 14.13 16.50 -4.87
N ASP A 228 15.29 16.54 -4.22
CA ASP A 228 16.06 17.76 -3.98
C ASP A 228 16.65 18.34 -5.25
N ALA A 229 17.11 17.48 -6.16
CA ALA A 229 17.73 17.88 -7.42
C ALA A 229 16.78 18.55 -8.43
N ALA A 230 15.45 18.44 -8.26
CA ALA A 230 14.50 19.05 -9.18
C ALA A 230 14.43 20.57 -8.99
N ASP A 231 14.39 21.35 -10.08
CA ASP A 231 14.35 22.81 -10.02
C ASP A 231 12.95 23.36 -9.71
N VAL A 232 12.54 23.28 -8.45
CA VAL A 232 11.18 23.64 -8.03
C VAL A 232 10.95 25.14 -8.06
N GLU A 233 10.01 25.56 -8.90
CA GLU A 233 9.42 26.89 -8.88
C GLU A 233 8.55 27.08 -7.62
N ARG A 234 8.94 28.04 -6.76
CA ARG A 234 8.21 28.32 -5.51
C ARG A 234 6.77 28.75 -5.81
N GLY A 235 5.83 28.22 -5.04
CA GLY A 235 4.40 28.60 -5.14
C GLY A 235 3.63 27.99 -6.32
N ARG A 236 4.30 27.38 -7.31
CA ARG A 236 3.61 26.71 -8.43
C ARG A 236 2.73 25.55 -7.96
N TRP A 237 3.29 24.69 -7.12
CA TRP A 237 2.59 23.51 -6.61
C TRP A 237 1.69 23.92 -5.44
N ARG A 238 0.38 23.97 -5.68
CA ARG A 238 -0.62 24.44 -4.72
C ARG A 238 -1.49 23.33 -4.14
N ILE A 239 -1.57 22.18 -4.83
CA ILE A 239 -2.47 21.09 -4.48
C ILE A 239 -1.71 19.77 -4.48
N VAL A 240 -1.98 18.90 -3.50
CA VAL A 240 -1.59 17.48 -3.57
C VAL A 240 -2.85 16.66 -3.83
N VAL A 241 -2.84 15.83 -4.87
CA VAL A 241 -3.96 14.96 -5.23
C VAL A 241 -3.55 13.50 -5.04
N LEU A 242 -4.28 12.77 -4.20
CA LEU A 242 -4.04 11.33 -3.98
C LEU A 242 -4.88 10.46 -4.91
N HIS A 243 -4.21 9.46 -5.48
CA HIS A 243 -4.76 8.49 -6.42
C HIS A 243 -4.49 7.07 -5.93
N HIS A 244 -5.27 6.13 -6.42
CA HIS A 244 -4.88 4.72 -6.46
C HIS A 244 -4.57 4.31 -7.90
N SER A 245 -3.89 3.19 -8.09
CA SER A 245 -3.63 2.66 -9.43
C SER A 245 -4.81 1.87 -10.00
N GLU A 246 -5.77 1.47 -9.15
CA GLU A 246 -6.84 0.52 -9.50
C GLU A 246 -6.29 -0.84 -9.98
N THR A 247 -5.10 -1.18 -9.51
CA THR A 247 -4.42 -2.44 -9.82
C THR A 247 -3.93 -3.05 -8.52
N GLN A 248 -3.95 -4.39 -8.42
CA GLN A 248 -3.38 -5.07 -7.26
C GLN A 248 -1.86 -4.95 -7.20
N ARG A 249 -1.22 -4.70 -8.35
CA ARG A 249 0.22 -4.73 -8.58
C ARG A 249 0.67 -3.54 -9.41
N GLY A 250 1.94 -3.17 -9.33
CA GLY A 250 2.52 -2.13 -10.17
C GLY A 250 3.66 -1.35 -9.50
N ASN A 251 4.31 -0.53 -10.32
CA ASN A 251 5.38 0.39 -9.93
C ASN A 251 5.43 1.55 -10.94
N ALA A 252 6.30 2.54 -10.72
CA ALA A 252 6.38 3.70 -11.60
C ALA A 252 6.76 3.33 -13.05
N ARG A 253 7.65 2.34 -13.25
CA ARG A 253 8.08 1.89 -14.57
C ARG A 253 6.92 1.27 -15.37
N LEU A 254 6.15 0.38 -14.75
CA LEU A 254 5.00 -0.27 -15.39
C LEU A 254 3.91 0.74 -15.73
N PHE A 255 3.64 1.66 -14.82
CA PHE A 255 2.66 2.72 -15.06
C PHE A 255 3.13 3.72 -16.12
N ASP A 256 4.42 4.06 -16.19
CA ASP A 256 4.99 4.89 -17.26
C ASP A 256 4.76 4.22 -18.62
N HIS A 257 5.11 2.94 -18.74
CA HIS A 257 4.90 2.16 -19.95
C HIS A 257 3.43 2.15 -20.38
N PHE A 258 2.51 1.85 -19.46
CA PHE A 258 1.07 1.87 -19.74
C PHE A 258 0.59 3.26 -20.20
N HIS A 259 1.00 4.33 -19.52
CA HIS A 259 0.62 5.70 -19.89
C HIS A 259 1.11 6.08 -21.28
N ARG A 260 2.34 5.71 -21.66
CA ARG A 260 2.87 5.96 -23.01
C ARG A 260 2.16 5.12 -24.07
N ARG A 261 2.11 3.81 -23.86
CA ARG A 261 1.76 2.83 -24.91
C ARG A 261 0.27 2.60 -25.05
N LYS A 262 -0.51 2.76 -23.98
CA LYS A 262 -1.96 2.51 -23.98
C LYS A 262 -2.78 3.78 -23.88
N ARG A 263 -2.25 4.83 -23.22
CA ARG A 263 -2.96 6.12 -23.08
C ARG A 263 -2.40 7.25 -23.95
N GLY A 264 -1.37 6.98 -24.77
CA GLY A 264 -0.78 7.98 -25.67
C GLY A 264 -0.13 9.17 -24.97
N MET A 265 0.20 9.04 -23.68
CA MET A 265 0.75 10.14 -22.90
C MET A 265 2.23 10.32 -23.26
N LYS A 266 2.54 11.32 -24.10
CA LYS A 266 3.91 11.63 -24.55
C LYS A 266 4.91 11.84 -23.39
N ASN A 267 4.44 12.42 -22.28
CA ASN A 267 5.21 12.64 -21.05
C ASN A 267 5.22 11.44 -20.09
N GLY A 268 4.66 10.30 -20.50
CA GLY A 268 4.62 9.06 -19.73
C GLY A 268 3.81 9.16 -18.45
N LEU A 269 4.36 8.60 -17.37
CA LEU A 269 3.72 8.43 -16.07
C LEU A 269 2.86 9.63 -15.69
N ALA A 270 1.56 9.41 -15.45
CA ALA A 270 0.60 10.47 -15.13
C ALA A 270 0.90 11.22 -13.82
N TYR A 271 1.56 10.54 -12.88
CA TYR A 271 1.79 10.98 -11.51
C TYR A 271 3.22 11.52 -11.33
N HIS A 272 3.39 12.39 -10.34
CA HIS A 272 4.72 12.85 -9.90
C HIS A 272 5.41 11.79 -9.05
N PHE A 273 4.63 11.09 -8.23
CA PHE A 273 5.11 10.05 -7.33
C PHE A 273 4.21 8.82 -7.36
N VAL A 274 4.82 7.64 -7.16
CA VAL A 274 4.13 6.36 -6.95
C VAL A 274 4.61 5.76 -5.64
N ILE A 275 3.70 5.19 -4.85
CA ILE A 275 4.00 4.54 -3.58
C ILE A 275 3.71 3.04 -3.67
N GLY A 276 4.78 2.24 -3.65
CA GLY A 276 4.73 0.78 -3.76
C GLY A 276 3.97 0.12 -2.61
N ASN A 277 3.31 -1.01 -2.90
CA ASN A 277 2.59 -1.83 -1.93
C ASN A 277 3.31 -3.15 -1.60
N GLY A 278 4.53 -3.36 -2.12
CA GLY A 278 5.31 -4.58 -1.91
C GLY A 278 5.25 -5.59 -3.06
N THR A 279 4.57 -5.29 -4.17
CA THR A 279 4.50 -6.23 -5.31
C THR A 279 5.66 -6.06 -6.30
N ASP A 280 5.76 -4.90 -6.95
CA ASP A 280 6.73 -4.61 -8.02
C ASP A 280 7.67 -3.46 -7.62
N SER A 281 7.44 -2.89 -6.45
CA SER A 281 8.35 -2.06 -5.65
C SER A 281 8.08 -2.31 -4.17
N ARG A 282 9.01 -1.95 -3.28
CA ARG A 282 8.88 -2.30 -1.86
C ARG A 282 7.68 -1.59 -1.23
N ASP A 283 7.10 -2.20 -0.20
CA ASP A 283 5.96 -1.61 0.50
C ASP A 283 6.36 -0.28 1.20
N GLY A 284 5.70 0.81 0.78
CA GLY A 284 6.02 2.18 1.18
C GLY A 284 7.18 2.82 0.40
N GLU A 285 7.70 2.18 -0.65
CA GLU A 285 8.71 2.78 -1.51
C GLU A 285 8.15 3.95 -2.31
N ILE A 286 8.81 5.10 -2.23
CA ILE A 286 8.47 6.29 -3.01
C ILE A 286 9.28 6.27 -4.30
N GLU A 287 8.61 6.03 -5.41
CA GLU A 287 9.17 6.12 -6.75
C GLU A 287 8.83 7.49 -7.38
N ILE A 288 9.79 8.06 -8.10
CA ILE A 288 9.70 9.42 -8.65
C ILE A 288 9.49 9.34 -10.17
N GLY A 289 8.48 10.04 -10.66
CA GLY A 289 8.18 10.17 -12.08
C GLY A 289 9.00 11.26 -12.78
N PRO A 290 9.08 11.22 -14.13
CA PRO A 290 9.70 12.30 -14.92
C PRO A 290 9.05 13.66 -14.67
N ARG A 291 7.74 13.69 -14.37
CA ARG A 291 7.01 14.93 -14.08
C ARG A 291 7.57 15.70 -12.89
N TRP A 292 7.99 15.00 -11.83
CA TRP A 292 8.68 15.67 -10.73
C TRP A 292 10.11 16.07 -11.11
N ARG A 293 10.90 15.16 -11.70
CA ARG A 293 12.30 15.46 -12.02
C ARG A 293 12.46 16.65 -12.95
N GLU A 294 11.56 16.76 -13.93
CA GLU A 294 11.58 17.77 -14.98
C GLU A 294 10.53 18.87 -14.75
N GLN A 295 9.89 18.90 -13.57
CA GLN A 295 8.88 19.88 -13.18
C GLN A 295 7.79 20.11 -14.25
N LYS A 296 7.31 19.02 -14.84
CA LYS A 296 6.22 19.05 -15.83
C LYS A 296 4.87 19.03 -15.11
N ASP A 297 3.85 19.59 -15.75
CA ASP A 297 2.46 19.48 -15.30
C ASP A 297 2.06 18.02 -15.03
N GLY A 298 1.04 17.81 -14.19
CA GLY A 298 0.41 16.51 -14.01
C GLY A 298 -0.23 15.94 -15.29
N GLY A 299 -0.54 14.64 -15.27
CA GLY A 299 -1.39 14.00 -16.27
C GLY A 299 -2.49 13.16 -15.63
N HIS A 300 -2.85 13.49 -14.38
CA HIS A 300 -3.59 12.61 -13.48
C HIS A 300 -5.00 13.10 -13.15
N VAL A 301 -5.36 14.33 -13.52
CA VAL A 301 -6.75 14.83 -13.54
C VAL A 301 -7.13 15.27 -14.95
N ARG A 302 -8.43 15.38 -15.25
CA ARG A 302 -8.90 15.79 -16.59
C ARG A 302 -8.64 17.26 -16.92
N SER A 303 -8.51 18.11 -15.90
CA SER A 303 -8.26 19.55 -16.10
C SER A 303 -6.77 19.86 -16.25
N ARG A 304 -6.38 20.49 -17.37
CA ARG A 304 -5.02 20.99 -17.58
C ARG A 304 -4.63 22.04 -16.53
N ALA A 305 -5.55 22.96 -16.21
CA ALA A 305 -5.30 24.00 -15.21
C ALA A 305 -5.00 23.40 -13.82
N LEU A 306 -5.72 22.34 -13.43
CA LEU A 306 -5.42 21.63 -12.18
C LEU A 306 -4.07 20.90 -12.25
N ASN A 307 -3.80 20.18 -13.35
CA ASN A 307 -2.52 19.50 -13.54
C ASN A 307 -1.31 20.46 -13.48
N ALA A 308 -1.46 21.71 -13.91
CA ALA A 308 -0.37 22.70 -13.88
C ALA A 308 0.05 23.12 -12.46
N VAL A 309 -0.84 22.98 -11.48
CA VAL A 309 -0.63 23.42 -10.08
C VAL A 309 -0.74 22.29 -9.05
N SER A 310 -0.92 21.04 -9.48
CA SER A 310 -1.16 19.91 -8.58
C SER A 310 -0.13 18.79 -8.68
N ILE A 311 0.36 18.33 -7.54
CA ILE A 311 1.22 17.15 -7.41
C ILE A 311 0.33 15.90 -7.23
N GLY A 312 0.23 15.07 -8.27
CA GLY A 312 -0.36 13.74 -8.17
C GLY A 312 0.56 12.71 -7.52
N ILE A 313 0.06 12.04 -6.47
CA ILE A 313 0.71 10.92 -5.79
C ILE A 313 -0.20 9.69 -5.93
N CYS A 314 0.30 8.62 -6.55
CA CYS A 314 -0.45 7.39 -6.75
C CYS A 314 0.00 6.29 -5.79
N PHE A 315 -0.95 5.64 -5.15
CA PHE A 315 -0.73 4.45 -4.34
C PHE A 315 -0.99 3.22 -5.22
N VAL A 316 -0.04 2.28 -5.26
CA VAL A 316 -0.28 1.00 -5.93
C VAL A 316 -1.34 0.23 -5.13
N GLY A 317 -2.47 -0.07 -5.74
CA GLY A 317 -3.57 -0.80 -5.10
C GLY A 317 -4.94 -0.51 -5.71
N ASP A 318 -5.86 -1.42 -5.46
CA ASP A 318 -7.29 -1.23 -5.68
C ASP A 318 -7.99 -1.07 -4.33
N PHE A 319 -8.21 0.19 -3.97
CA PHE A 319 -8.89 0.55 -2.72
C PHE A 319 -10.40 0.73 -2.85
N ASN A 320 -11.01 0.27 -3.94
CA ASN A 320 -12.42 -0.07 -3.93
C ASN A 320 -12.66 -1.41 -3.21
N HIS A 321 -11.63 -2.27 -3.12
CA HIS A 321 -11.75 -3.60 -2.54
C HIS A 321 -10.84 -3.86 -1.33
N SER A 322 -9.80 -3.04 -1.14
CA SER A 322 -8.83 -3.21 -0.04
C SER A 322 -8.43 -1.88 0.60
N ARG A 323 -7.71 -1.91 1.72
CA ARG A 323 -7.11 -0.68 2.30
C ARG A 323 -5.65 -0.56 1.86
N PRO A 324 -5.10 0.66 1.73
CA PRO A 324 -3.66 0.85 1.59
C PRO A 324 -2.90 0.22 2.75
N THR A 325 -1.66 -0.20 2.50
CA THR A 325 -0.79 -0.66 3.58
C THR A 325 -0.46 0.50 4.52
N LYS A 326 -0.06 0.17 5.75
CA LYS A 326 0.40 1.20 6.69
C LYS A 326 1.68 1.88 6.23
N LYS A 327 2.57 1.15 5.56
CA LYS A 327 3.82 1.71 5.05
C LYS A 327 3.54 2.68 3.92
N GLN A 328 2.57 2.41 3.05
CA GLN A 328 2.12 3.36 2.04
C GLN A 328 1.59 4.66 2.66
N ILE A 329 0.73 4.55 3.68
CA ILE A 329 0.18 5.72 4.39
C ILE A 329 1.31 6.53 5.04
N ALA A 330 2.21 5.86 5.77
CA ALA A 330 3.32 6.53 6.45
C ALA A 330 4.30 7.19 5.45
N ALA A 331 4.61 6.52 4.33
CA ALA A 331 5.43 7.06 3.26
C ALA A 331 4.80 8.31 2.63
N CYS A 332 3.49 8.30 2.38
CA CYS A 332 2.78 9.45 1.83
C CYS A 332 2.80 10.64 2.80
N ILE A 333 2.55 10.40 4.10
CA ILE A 333 2.61 11.46 5.11
C ILE A 333 4.01 12.08 5.16
N GLU A 334 5.06 11.25 5.17
CA GLU A 334 6.44 11.72 5.17
C GLU A 334 6.76 12.53 3.90
N LEU A 335 6.35 12.03 2.73
CA LEU A 335 6.52 12.69 1.44
C LEU A 335 5.81 14.06 1.40
N VAL A 336 4.53 14.13 1.75
CA VAL A 336 3.77 15.40 1.71
C VAL A 336 4.34 16.42 2.66
N LYS A 337 4.74 16.02 3.89
CA LYS A 337 5.43 16.91 4.84
C LYS A 337 6.76 17.41 4.29
N TYR A 338 7.50 16.56 3.59
CA TYR A 338 8.76 16.95 2.96
C TYR A 338 8.55 17.92 1.81
N LEU A 339 7.61 17.64 0.92
CA LEU A 339 7.27 18.47 -0.23
C LEU A 339 6.82 19.87 0.21
N ARG A 340 6.07 20.00 1.32
CA ARG A 340 5.67 21.32 1.85
C ARG A 340 6.86 22.22 2.13
N ARG A 341 7.92 21.65 2.72
CA ARG A 341 9.18 22.37 2.97
C ARG A 341 9.94 22.61 1.67
N ARG A 342 9.99 21.60 0.78
CA ARG A 342 10.76 21.67 -0.46
C ARG A 342 10.20 22.66 -1.47
N CYS A 343 8.88 22.80 -1.54
CA CYS A 343 8.16 23.72 -2.40
C CYS A 343 7.88 25.07 -1.73
N ASP A 344 8.18 25.19 -0.43
CA ASP A 344 7.89 26.39 0.37
C ASP A 344 6.41 26.81 0.24
N THR A 345 5.50 25.84 0.36
CA THR A 345 4.06 26.05 0.12
C THR A 345 3.21 25.14 0.99
N ARG A 346 2.13 25.71 1.55
CA ARG A 346 1.06 24.93 2.17
C ARG A 346 0.11 24.42 1.09
N PHE A 347 0.23 23.15 0.73
CA PHE A 347 -0.69 22.54 -0.24
C PHE A 347 -2.10 22.43 0.33
N ARG A 348 -3.10 22.70 -0.52
CA ARG A 348 -4.44 22.13 -0.36
C ARG A 348 -4.38 20.63 -0.60
N PHE A 349 -5.03 19.85 0.24
CA PHE A 349 -5.19 18.42 0.02
C PHE A 349 -6.46 18.13 -0.80
N ALA A 350 -6.41 17.10 -1.65
CA ALA A 350 -7.58 16.58 -2.33
C ALA A 350 -7.43 15.09 -2.65
N LEU A 351 -8.54 14.37 -2.61
CA LEU A 351 -8.68 13.09 -3.29
C LEU A 351 -9.08 13.32 -4.75
N HIS A 352 -8.74 12.37 -5.63
CA HIS A 352 -9.09 12.51 -7.05
C HIS A 352 -10.60 12.76 -7.27
N ARG A 353 -11.47 12.02 -6.58
CA ARG A 353 -12.94 12.20 -6.59
C ARG A 353 -13.45 13.56 -6.14
N GLU A 354 -12.67 14.33 -5.39
CA GLU A 354 -13.09 15.64 -4.86
C GLU A 354 -12.77 16.80 -5.79
N ILE A 355 -11.89 16.58 -6.77
CA ILE A 355 -11.34 17.66 -7.60
C ILE A 355 -11.48 17.41 -9.10
N ASN A 356 -11.73 16.18 -9.53
CA ASN A 356 -11.85 15.89 -10.94
C ASN A 356 -13.17 16.44 -11.50
N PRO A 357 -13.16 17.14 -12.65
CA PRO A 357 -14.40 17.59 -13.30
C PRO A 357 -15.33 16.44 -13.70
N HIS A 358 -14.78 15.25 -13.93
CA HIS A 358 -15.54 14.04 -14.20
C HIS A 358 -15.56 13.13 -12.97
N PRO A 359 -16.72 12.57 -12.58
CA PRO A 359 -16.80 11.64 -11.48
C PRO A 359 -15.83 10.46 -11.64
N THR A 360 -15.25 10.04 -10.51
CA THR A 360 -14.35 8.89 -10.42
C THR A 360 -14.41 8.32 -9.02
N ASP A 361 -14.26 7.00 -8.88
CA ASP A 361 -14.17 6.36 -7.57
C ASP A 361 -12.79 6.56 -6.93
N CYS A 362 -11.78 6.93 -7.70
CA CYS A 362 -10.41 7.11 -7.25
C CYS A 362 -10.30 8.13 -6.09
N PRO A 363 -9.53 7.85 -5.01
CA PRO A 363 -8.63 6.71 -4.79
C PRO A 363 -9.28 5.47 -4.19
N GLY A 364 -10.59 5.28 -4.33
CA GLY A 364 -11.35 4.13 -3.85
C GLY A 364 -12.00 4.34 -2.49
N LYS A 365 -13.12 3.65 -2.23
CA LYS A 365 -13.97 3.86 -1.03
C LYS A 365 -13.30 3.49 0.29
N TYR A 366 -12.31 2.60 0.29
CA TYR A 366 -11.56 2.19 1.48
C TYR A 366 -10.27 3.00 1.69
N PHE A 367 -9.97 3.95 0.81
CA PHE A 367 -8.86 4.87 1.01
C PHE A 367 -9.13 5.80 2.19
N PRO A 368 -8.16 6.02 3.10
CA PRO A 368 -8.38 6.76 4.35
C PRO A 368 -8.35 8.28 4.13
N GLY A 369 -9.18 8.81 3.23
CA GLY A 369 -9.19 10.22 2.86
C GLY A 369 -9.35 11.17 4.04
N ARG A 370 -10.25 10.85 4.98
CA ARG A 370 -10.49 11.64 6.20
C ARG A 370 -9.22 11.86 7.03
N LEU A 371 -8.35 10.84 7.14
CA LEU A 371 -7.08 10.96 7.85
C LEU A 371 -6.18 12.02 7.20
N PHE A 372 -6.10 12.00 5.88
CA PHE A 372 -5.27 12.96 5.15
C PHE A 372 -5.82 14.38 5.22
N HIS A 373 -7.13 14.59 5.10
CA HIS A 373 -7.76 15.90 5.32
C HIS A 373 -7.44 16.45 6.71
N GLN A 374 -7.62 15.65 7.77
CA GLN A 374 -7.30 16.06 9.14
C GLN A 374 -5.82 16.46 9.33
N MET A 375 -4.91 15.86 8.56
CA MET A 375 -3.48 16.15 8.66
C MET A 375 -3.04 17.35 7.80
N PHE A 376 -3.75 17.62 6.70
CA PHE A 376 -3.24 18.46 5.63
C PHE A 376 -4.16 19.60 5.18
N ASP A 377 -5.43 19.64 5.57
CA ASP A 377 -6.20 20.88 5.48
C ASP A 377 -5.74 21.87 6.56
#